data_AF-A0A089IP64-F1
#
_entry.id   AF-A0A089IP64-F1
#
_cell.length_a   1.000
_cell.length_b   1.000
_cell.length_c   1.000
_cell.angle_alpha   90.00
_cell.angle_beta   90.00
_cell.angle_gamma   90.00
#
_symmetry.space_group_name_H-M   'P 1'
#
loop_
_entity.id
_entity.type
_entity.pdbx_description
1 polymer ?
#
loop_
_entity_poly.entity_id
_entity_poly.type
_entity_poly.pdbx_seq_one_letter_code
_entity_poly.pdbx_strand_id
1 'polypeptide(L)'
;MSTAEKDPFAGVSERTLKYVPLYILVPVMYGAVFSAAGHAIEWTIFGLGALGWLAALFLRGPLAALVRGWPQERAKLIVGGSSGVLEEGVRLALLSLLAASFPQALSLGQGWAAIEVLFVIVNAIIIISLIKRTDEKAMQAKQILQAQGNLQASPLWGILERIWASAFHIGAALIIARTPWSAALLIPLHSSFNLVAVRLARTAALPLVSLFAAAVGLLTLMMGLLVW
;
A
#
# COMPACT_ATOMS: atom_id res chain seq x y z
N MET A 1 -40.94 -1.35 19.22
CA MET A 1 -39.71 -2.13 19.42
C MET A 1 -38.59 -1.44 18.65
N SER A 2 -37.66 -0.80 19.35
CA SER A 2 -36.46 -0.21 18.74
C SER A 2 -35.61 -1.34 18.15
N THR A 3 -35.37 -1.30 16.84
CA THR A 3 -34.30 -2.07 16.23
C THR A 3 -33.00 -1.53 16.79
N ALA A 4 -32.44 -2.19 17.80
CA ALA A 4 -31.10 -1.89 18.27
C ALA A 4 -30.16 -1.94 17.05
N GLU A 5 -29.70 -0.77 16.59
CA GLU A 5 -28.69 -0.66 15.56
C GLU A 5 -27.52 -1.53 16.01
N LYS A 6 -27.26 -2.62 15.27
CA LYS A 6 -26.09 -3.46 15.51
C LYS A 6 -24.88 -2.55 15.43
N ASP A 7 -24.09 -2.49 16.51
CA ASP A 7 -22.83 -1.77 16.52
C ASP A 7 -22.02 -2.18 15.28
N PRO A 8 -21.80 -1.27 14.30
CA PRO A 8 -21.15 -1.60 13.04
C PRO A 8 -19.68 -2.00 13.24
N PHE A 9 -19.14 -1.81 14.44
CA PHE A 9 -17.79 -2.18 14.83
C PHE A 9 -17.69 -3.48 15.63
N ALA A 10 -18.83 -4.13 15.93
CA ALA A 10 -18.87 -5.38 16.69
C ALA A 10 -18.02 -6.47 16.01
N GLY A 11 -17.06 -7.02 16.77
CA GLY A 11 -16.17 -8.08 16.30
C GLY A 11 -15.16 -7.68 15.23
N VAL A 12 -15.06 -6.39 14.85
CA VAL A 12 -14.01 -5.90 13.92
C VAL A 12 -12.63 -6.00 14.59
N SER A 13 -12.56 -5.61 15.87
CA SER A 13 -11.30 -5.62 16.63
C SER A 13 -10.69 -7.02 16.75
N GLU A 14 -11.50 -8.00 17.14
CA GLU A 14 -11.06 -9.39 17.36
C GLU A 14 -10.65 -10.05 16.04
N ARG A 15 -11.44 -9.85 14.98
CA ARG A 15 -11.11 -10.32 13.63
C ARG A 15 -9.79 -9.71 13.18
N THR A 16 -9.65 -8.39 13.15
CA THR A 16 -8.43 -7.74 12.64
C THR A 16 -7.18 -8.17 13.39
N LEU A 17 -7.20 -8.22 14.74
CA LEU A 17 -6.04 -8.65 15.53
C LEU A 17 -5.60 -10.09 15.22
N LYS A 18 -6.56 -11.00 14.96
CA LYS A 18 -6.27 -12.39 14.58
C LYS A 18 -5.48 -12.49 13.26
N TYR A 19 -5.72 -11.57 12.32
CA TYR A 19 -5.10 -11.59 11.01
C TYR A 19 -3.82 -10.74 10.92
N VAL A 20 -3.54 -9.84 11.87
CA VAL A 20 -2.31 -9.02 11.89
C VAL A 20 -1.01 -9.84 11.69
N PRO A 21 -0.81 -11.00 12.35
CA PRO A 21 0.40 -11.80 12.11
C PRO A 21 0.57 -12.23 10.64
N LEU A 22 -0.52 -12.45 9.92
CA LEU A 22 -0.48 -12.85 8.51
C LEU A 22 -0.04 -11.70 7.59
N TYR A 23 -0.23 -10.44 7.98
CA TYR A 23 0.34 -9.31 7.24
C TYR A 23 1.87 -9.34 7.30
N ILE A 24 2.44 -9.62 8.47
CA ILE A 24 3.91 -9.70 8.66
C ILE A 24 4.53 -10.83 7.83
N LEU A 25 3.78 -11.92 7.60
CA LEU A 25 4.26 -12.99 6.73
C LEU A 25 4.51 -12.55 5.29
N VAL A 26 3.84 -11.50 4.79
CA VAL A 26 4.02 -11.04 3.40
C VAL A 26 5.48 -10.63 3.11
N PRO A 27 6.09 -9.64 3.80
CA PRO A 27 7.48 -9.29 3.56
C PRO A 27 8.45 -10.43 3.90
N VAL A 28 8.14 -11.27 4.91
CA VAL A 28 8.96 -12.43 5.27
C VAL A 28 8.98 -13.46 4.13
N MET A 29 7.84 -13.72 3.48
CA MET A 29 7.76 -14.64 2.35
C MET A 29 8.57 -14.14 1.16
N TYR A 30 8.48 -12.86 0.80
CA TYR A 30 9.32 -12.30 -0.27
C TYR A 30 10.81 -12.39 0.07
N GLY A 31 11.20 -12.02 1.29
CA GLY A 31 12.57 -12.14 1.78
C GLY A 31 13.09 -13.58 1.72
N ALA A 32 12.28 -14.56 2.15
CA ALA A 32 12.64 -15.96 2.12
C ALA A 32 12.78 -16.50 0.69
N VAL A 33 11.85 -16.16 -0.21
CA VAL A 33 11.90 -16.58 -1.63
C VAL A 33 13.15 -16.05 -2.32
N PHE A 34 13.45 -14.76 -2.18
CA PHE A 34 14.64 -14.17 -2.80
C PHE A 34 15.94 -14.62 -2.15
N SER A 35 15.96 -14.80 -0.82
CA SER A 35 17.12 -15.36 -0.13
C SER A 35 17.40 -16.80 -0.57
N ALA A 36 16.37 -17.62 -0.76
CA ALA A 36 16.51 -18.98 -1.28
C ALA A 36 17.00 -19.00 -2.74
N ALA A 37 16.68 -17.96 -3.51
CA ALA A 37 17.20 -17.74 -4.86
C ALA A 37 18.64 -17.16 -4.88
N GLY A 38 19.29 -16.99 -3.73
CA GLY A 38 20.68 -16.51 -3.63
C GLY A 38 20.81 -14.98 -3.50
N HIS A 39 19.71 -14.26 -3.28
CA HIS A 39 19.71 -12.81 -3.10
C HIS A 39 19.44 -12.44 -1.65
N ALA A 40 20.51 -12.35 -0.85
CA ALA A 40 20.43 -11.89 0.53
C ALA A 40 19.96 -10.42 0.60
N ILE A 41 19.22 -10.09 1.66
CA ILE A 41 18.74 -8.72 1.87
C ILE A 41 19.91 -7.81 2.24
N GLU A 42 20.09 -6.75 1.47
CA GLU A 42 20.97 -5.64 1.83
C GLU A 42 20.22 -4.70 2.78
N TRP A 43 20.36 -4.93 4.09
CA TRP A 43 19.57 -4.24 5.13
C TRP A 43 19.64 -2.71 5.07
N THR A 44 20.78 -2.13 4.71
CA THR A 44 20.92 -0.67 4.54
C THR A 44 20.03 -0.16 3.40
N ILE A 45 20.02 -0.87 2.27
CA ILE A 45 19.24 -0.50 1.08
C ILE A 45 17.75 -0.80 1.29
N PHE A 46 17.44 -1.88 1.99
CA PHE A 46 16.09 -2.17 2.47
C PHE A 46 15.56 -1.02 3.35
N GLY A 47 16.35 -0.57 4.33
CA GLY A 47 16.00 0.57 5.17
C GLY A 47 15.79 1.86 4.36
N LEU A 48 16.62 2.10 3.35
CA LEU A 48 16.47 3.24 2.45
C LEU A 48 15.19 3.14 1.61
N GLY A 49 14.81 1.95 1.14
CA GLY A 49 13.52 1.72 0.47
C GLY A 49 12.33 2.01 1.39
N ALA A 50 12.41 1.57 2.65
CA ALA A 50 11.40 1.88 3.65
C ALA A 50 11.27 3.39 3.91
N LEU A 51 12.39 4.09 4.06
CA LEU A 51 12.42 5.55 4.23
C LEU A 51 11.91 6.29 2.99
N GLY A 52 12.21 5.78 1.79
CA GLY A 52 11.73 6.31 0.53
C GLY A 52 10.21 6.31 0.44
N TRP A 53 9.56 5.19 0.79
CA TRP A 53 8.10 5.12 0.84
C TRP A 53 7.52 6.09 1.87
N LEU A 54 8.12 6.20 3.06
CA LEU A 54 7.68 7.17 4.08
C LEU A 54 7.80 8.61 3.57
N ALA A 55 8.89 8.95 2.89
CA ALA A 55 9.06 10.26 2.27
C ALA A 55 7.96 10.53 1.23
N ALA A 56 7.66 9.56 0.36
CA ALA A 56 6.57 9.67 -0.62
C ALA A 56 5.19 9.84 0.05
N LEU A 57 4.94 9.15 1.17
CA LEU A 57 3.73 9.32 1.97
C LEU A 57 3.66 10.76 2.54
N PHE A 58 4.74 11.27 3.11
CA PHE A 58 4.77 12.63 3.67
C PHE A 58 4.57 13.72 2.61
N LEU A 59 5.03 13.50 1.36
CA LEU A 59 4.79 14.43 0.25
C LEU A 59 3.29 14.57 -0.11
N ARG A 60 2.43 13.63 0.29
CA ARG A 60 0.97 13.78 0.17
C ARG A 60 0.43 14.88 1.10
N GLY A 61 1.12 15.19 2.20
CA GLY A 61 0.72 16.24 3.15
C GLY A 61 0.70 17.64 2.53
N PRO A 62 1.80 18.12 1.94
CA PRO A 62 1.83 19.36 1.17
C PRO A 62 0.75 19.39 0.08
N LEU A 63 0.56 18.30 -0.67
CA LEU A 63 -0.49 18.24 -1.69
C LEU A 63 -1.90 18.37 -1.09
N ALA A 64 -2.18 17.68 0.02
CA ALA A 64 -3.45 17.78 0.73
C ALA A 64 -3.70 19.21 1.24
N ALA A 65 -2.66 19.92 1.67
CA ALA A 65 -2.76 21.34 2.06
C ALA A 65 -3.13 22.23 0.87
N LEU A 66 -2.56 22.00 -0.32
CA LEU A 66 -2.88 22.74 -1.54
C LEU A 66 -4.33 22.59 -1.98
N VAL A 67 -4.95 21.42 -1.74
CA VAL A 67 -6.34 21.14 -2.14
C VAL A 67 -7.35 21.25 -0.98
N ARG A 68 -6.97 21.80 0.18
CA ARG A 68 -7.80 21.83 1.39
C ARG A 68 -9.17 22.49 1.21
N GLY A 69 -9.26 23.50 0.34
CA GLY A 69 -10.50 24.23 0.06
C GLY A 69 -11.37 23.64 -1.07
N TRP A 70 -10.94 22.53 -1.68
CA TRP A 70 -11.65 21.94 -2.82
C TRP A 70 -12.81 21.04 -2.35
N PRO A 71 -13.78 20.74 -3.23
CA PRO A 71 -14.80 19.73 -2.94
C PRO A 71 -14.15 18.40 -2.53
N GLN A 72 -14.65 17.77 -1.46
CA GLN A 72 -14.02 16.59 -0.85
C GLN A 72 -13.72 15.47 -1.86
N GLU A 73 -14.65 15.17 -2.76
CA GLU A 73 -14.48 14.12 -3.77
C GLU A 73 -13.33 14.44 -4.74
N ARG A 74 -13.22 15.71 -5.15
CA ARG A 74 -12.12 16.17 -6.02
C ARG A 74 -10.79 16.14 -5.27
N ALA A 75 -10.76 16.57 -4.02
CA ALA A 75 -9.55 16.54 -3.18
C ALA A 75 -9.04 15.11 -2.98
N LYS A 76 -9.94 14.16 -2.63
CA LYS A 76 -9.61 12.74 -2.51
C LYS A 76 -9.04 12.16 -3.81
N LEU A 77 -9.64 12.49 -4.95
CA LEU A 77 -9.18 12.01 -6.25
C LEU A 77 -7.78 12.54 -6.61
N ILE A 78 -7.49 13.82 -6.34
CA ILE A 78 -6.16 14.39 -6.58
C ILE A 78 -5.11 13.81 -5.64
N VAL A 79 -5.39 13.78 -4.33
CA VAL A 79 -4.43 13.25 -3.35
C VAL A 79 -4.18 11.76 -3.59
N GLY A 80 -5.23 10.96 -3.79
CA GLY A 80 -5.11 9.54 -4.11
C GLY A 80 -4.45 9.28 -5.46
N GLY A 81 -4.85 10.04 -6.48
CA GLY A 81 -4.31 9.94 -7.84
C GLY A 81 -2.86 10.41 -7.98
N SER A 82 -2.34 11.19 -7.02
CA SER A 82 -0.93 11.57 -6.99
C SER A 82 0.01 10.47 -6.48
N SER A 83 -0.53 9.37 -5.94
CA SER A 83 0.26 8.28 -5.34
C SER A 83 1.37 7.77 -6.26
N GLY A 84 1.07 7.50 -7.53
CA GLY A 84 2.08 7.08 -8.51
C GLY A 84 3.17 8.14 -8.74
N VAL A 85 2.79 9.41 -8.89
CA VAL A 85 3.77 10.50 -9.09
C VAL A 85 4.74 10.59 -7.92
N LEU A 86 4.21 10.59 -6.70
CA LEU A 86 5.02 10.76 -5.49
C LEU A 86 5.87 9.54 -5.20
N GLU A 87 5.31 8.33 -5.31
CA GLU A 87 6.03 7.10 -5.00
C GLU A 87 7.05 6.73 -6.07
N GLU A 88 6.66 6.71 -7.35
CA GLU A 88 7.60 6.41 -8.43
C GLU A 88 8.64 7.52 -8.59
N GLY A 89 8.30 8.78 -8.32
CA GLY A 89 9.23 9.90 -8.34
C GLY A 89 10.34 9.76 -7.30
N VAL A 90 9.97 9.43 -6.05
CA VAL A 90 10.97 9.16 -5.00
C VAL A 90 11.77 7.89 -5.31
N ARG A 91 11.11 6.83 -5.80
CA ARG A 91 11.80 5.58 -6.16
C ARG A 91 12.83 5.80 -7.27
N LEU A 92 12.47 6.54 -8.32
CA LEU A 92 13.35 6.93 -9.41
C LEU A 92 14.55 7.73 -8.89
N ALA A 93 14.32 8.71 -8.02
CA ALA A 93 15.39 9.52 -7.44
C ALA A 93 16.38 8.65 -6.66
N LEU A 94 15.89 7.78 -5.76
CA LEU A 94 16.75 6.90 -4.97
C LEU A 94 17.55 5.91 -5.85
N LEU A 95 16.88 5.22 -6.77
CA LEU A 95 17.55 4.23 -7.62
C LEU A 95 18.58 4.87 -8.57
N SER A 96 18.29 6.07 -9.07
CA SER A 96 19.22 6.82 -9.92
C SER A 96 20.44 7.30 -9.14
N LEU A 97 20.26 7.78 -7.90
CA LEU A 97 21.36 8.24 -7.05
C LEU A 97 22.27 7.09 -6.61
N LEU A 98 21.71 5.90 -6.41
CA LEU A 98 22.47 4.72 -6.02
C LEU A 98 23.19 4.04 -7.20
N ALA A 99 22.80 4.34 -8.45
CA ALA A 99 23.14 3.51 -9.61
C ALA A 99 22.93 2.01 -9.31
N ALA A 100 21.75 1.69 -8.76
CA ALA A 100 21.52 0.46 -8.03
C ALA A 100 21.76 -0.80 -8.88
N SER A 101 22.54 -1.74 -8.34
CA SER A 101 22.65 -3.10 -8.88
C SER A 101 21.37 -3.91 -8.62
N PHE A 102 21.26 -5.12 -9.21
CA PHE A 102 20.09 -5.99 -9.00
C PHE A 102 19.79 -6.26 -7.52
N PRO A 103 20.76 -6.73 -6.69
CA PRO A 103 20.49 -7.00 -5.26
C PRO A 103 20.07 -5.75 -4.48
N GLN A 104 20.58 -4.58 -4.85
CA GLN A 104 20.22 -3.29 -4.25
C GLN A 104 18.80 -2.88 -4.65
N ALA A 105 18.46 -2.92 -5.93
CA ALA A 105 17.11 -2.61 -6.41
C ALA A 105 16.05 -3.55 -5.80
N LEU A 106 16.38 -4.84 -5.71
CA LEU A 106 15.56 -5.84 -5.07
C LEU A 106 15.36 -5.55 -3.57
N SER A 107 16.44 -5.27 -2.84
CA SER A 107 16.38 -4.94 -1.41
C SER A 107 15.60 -3.64 -1.15
N LEU A 108 15.78 -2.62 -2.01
CA LEU A 108 15.03 -1.36 -1.95
C LEU A 108 13.53 -1.62 -2.15
N GLY A 109 13.16 -2.40 -3.16
CA GLY A 109 11.77 -2.77 -3.43
C GLY A 109 11.13 -3.57 -2.28
N GLN A 110 11.87 -4.51 -1.67
CA GLN A 110 11.41 -5.26 -0.50
C GLN A 110 11.20 -4.35 0.72
N GLY A 111 12.11 -3.41 0.97
CA GLY A 111 11.98 -2.43 2.04
C GLY A 111 10.76 -1.53 1.86
N TRP A 112 10.53 -1.09 0.62
CA TRP A 112 9.36 -0.31 0.20
C TRP A 112 8.05 -1.05 0.48
N ALA A 113 7.96 -2.33 0.09
CA ALA A 113 6.79 -3.17 0.35
C ALA A 113 6.58 -3.44 1.85
N ALA A 114 7.65 -3.73 2.58
CA ALA A 114 7.57 -4.07 3.99
C ALA A 114 7.07 -2.92 4.87
N ILE A 115 7.52 -1.69 4.62
CA ILE A 115 7.07 -0.53 5.40
C ILE A 115 5.61 -0.18 5.13
N GLU A 116 5.14 -0.39 3.90
CA GLU A 116 3.74 -0.18 3.56
C GLU A 116 2.85 -1.19 4.29
N VAL A 117 3.27 -2.47 4.36
CA VAL A 117 2.60 -3.49 5.17
C VAL A 117 2.55 -3.06 6.65
N LEU A 118 3.67 -2.58 7.21
CA LEU A 118 3.70 -2.09 8.58
C LEU A 118 2.76 -0.90 8.78
N PHE A 119 2.72 0.04 7.84
CA PHE A 119 1.80 1.18 7.87
C PHE A 119 0.33 0.72 7.90
N VAL A 120 -0.04 -0.29 7.11
CA VAL A 120 -1.39 -0.86 7.13
C VAL A 120 -1.70 -1.49 8.49
N ILE A 121 -0.77 -2.25 9.07
CA ILE A 121 -0.94 -2.84 10.42
C ILE A 121 -1.13 -1.74 11.48
N VAL A 122 -0.28 -0.72 11.47
CA VAL A 122 -0.35 0.41 12.42
C VAL A 122 -1.68 1.15 12.29
N ASN A 123 -2.12 1.44 11.06
CA ASN A 123 -3.43 2.07 10.84
C ASN A 123 -4.58 1.19 11.34
N ALA A 124 -4.53 -0.12 11.11
CA ALA A 124 -5.53 -1.05 11.61
C ALA A 124 -5.60 -1.03 13.15
N ILE A 125 -4.46 -1.02 13.83
CA ILE A 125 -4.38 -0.92 15.30
C ILE A 125 -4.90 0.43 15.80
N ILE A 126 -4.56 1.53 15.13
CA ILE A 126 -5.05 2.88 15.46
C ILE A 126 -6.58 2.93 15.33
N ILE A 127 -7.13 2.38 14.25
CA ILE A 127 -8.59 2.30 14.03
C ILE A 127 -9.25 1.47 15.14
N ILE A 128 -8.69 0.32 15.50
CA ILE A 128 -9.19 -0.51 16.62
C ILE A 128 -9.17 0.27 17.94
N SER A 129 -8.09 0.98 18.22
CA SER A 129 -7.97 1.82 19.43
C SER A 129 -9.03 2.92 19.44
N LEU A 130 -9.26 3.57 18.30
CA LEU A 130 -10.28 4.60 18.13
C LEU A 130 -11.69 4.05 18.33
N ILE A 131 -11.99 2.85 17.81
CA ILE A 131 -13.27 2.17 17.95
C ILE A 131 -13.63 1.94 19.42
N LYS A 132 -12.65 1.63 20.27
CA LYS A 132 -12.88 1.37 21.70
C LYS A 132 -13.12 2.65 22.53
N ARG A 133 -12.79 3.82 21.99
CA ARG A 133 -12.93 5.11 22.68
C ARG A 133 -14.34 5.70 22.50
N THR A 134 -14.83 6.40 23.51
CA THR A 134 -16.18 7.02 23.52
C THR A 134 -16.14 8.55 23.68
N ASP A 135 -14.97 9.16 23.70
CA ASP A 135 -14.84 10.62 23.77
C ASP A 135 -15.33 11.31 22.48
N GLU A 136 -15.69 12.58 22.58
CA GLU A 136 -16.29 13.37 21.49
C GLU A 136 -15.45 13.34 20.21
N LYS A 137 -14.12 13.45 20.34
CA LYS A 137 -13.20 13.39 19.19
C LYS A 137 -13.20 12.00 18.54
N ALA A 138 -13.23 10.94 19.35
CA ALA A 138 -13.35 9.57 18.85
C ALA A 138 -14.68 9.35 18.14
N MET A 139 -15.79 9.91 18.64
CA MET A 139 -17.10 9.81 17.97
C MET A 139 -17.13 10.54 16.63
N GLN A 140 -16.58 11.76 16.55
CA GLN A 140 -16.41 12.47 15.27
C GLN A 140 -15.55 11.67 14.28
N ALA A 141 -14.44 11.10 14.75
CA ALA A 141 -13.57 10.29 13.90
C ALA A 141 -14.23 8.99 13.42
N LYS A 142 -15.05 8.33 14.27
CA LYS A 142 -15.84 7.15 13.87
C LYS A 142 -16.89 7.49 12.81
N GLN A 143 -17.55 8.65 12.92
CA GLN A 143 -18.50 9.12 11.89
C GLN A 143 -17.79 9.33 10.55
N ILE A 144 -16.58 9.89 10.55
CA ILE A 144 -15.76 10.02 9.35
C ILE A 144 -15.40 8.64 8.77
N LEU A 145 -15.00 7.68 9.60
CA LEU A 145 -14.67 6.32 9.15
C LEU A 145 -15.90 5.56 8.59
N GLN A 146 -17.07 5.74 9.20
CA GLN A 146 -18.33 5.19 8.71
C GLN A 146 -18.69 5.79 7.35
N ALA A 147 -18.55 7.11 7.19
CA ALA A 147 -18.77 7.80 5.92
C ALA A 147 -17.79 7.36 4.81
N GLN A 148 -16.64 6.77 5.17
CA GLN A 148 -15.68 6.21 4.22
C GLN A 148 -16.03 4.77 3.77
N GLY A 149 -17.04 4.12 4.38
CA GLY A 149 -17.61 2.85 3.92
C GLY A 149 -16.71 1.60 4.10
N ASN A 150 -15.57 1.72 4.78
CA ASN A 150 -14.50 0.71 4.73
C ASN A 150 -14.49 -0.27 5.93
N LEU A 151 -15.50 -0.22 6.80
CA LEU A 151 -15.47 -0.91 8.10
C LEU A 151 -15.74 -2.42 8.04
N GLN A 152 -16.18 -2.95 6.90
CA GLN A 152 -16.55 -4.36 6.73
C GLN A 152 -15.69 -5.14 5.73
N ALA A 153 -14.57 -4.58 5.27
CA ALA A 153 -13.67 -5.32 4.40
C ALA A 153 -13.10 -6.56 5.12
N SER A 154 -13.11 -7.71 4.45
CA SER A 154 -12.57 -8.96 4.99
C SER A 154 -11.07 -8.82 5.29
N PRO A 155 -10.56 -9.20 6.48
CA PRO A 155 -9.12 -9.15 6.77
C PRO A 155 -8.26 -9.97 5.80
N LEU A 156 -8.83 -11.05 5.22
CA LEU A 156 -8.17 -11.87 4.20
C LEU A 156 -7.96 -11.10 2.89
N TRP A 157 -8.88 -10.21 2.54
CA TRP A 157 -8.72 -9.35 1.37
C TRP A 157 -7.49 -8.45 1.52
N GLY A 158 -7.34 -7.80 2.67
CA GLY A 158 -6.20 -6.92 2.90
C GLY A 158 -4.86 -7.65 2.85
N ILE A 159 -4.79 -8.93 3.26
CA ILE A 159 -3.57 -9.75 3.10
C ILE A 159 -3.25 -9.99 1.63
N LEU A 160 -4.24 -10.42 0.83
CA LEU A 160 -4.04 -10.64 -0.61
C LEU A 160 -3.61 -9.35 -1.31
N GLU A 161 -4.25 -8.24 -0.98
CA GLU A 161 -3.88 -6.92 -1.48
C GLU A 161 -2.43 -6.58 -1.17
N ARG A 162 -1.95 -6.90 0.05
CA ARG A 162 -0.55 -6.68 0.44
C ARG A 162 0.43 -7.58 -0.33
N ILE A 163 0.08 -8.83 -0.62
CA ILE A 163 0.91 -9.71 -1.46
C ILE A 163 1.07 -9.09 -2.85
N TRP A 164 -0.02 -8.67 -3.48
CA TRP A 164 0.00 -8.14 -4.84
C TRP A 164 0.64 -6.74 -4.92
N ALA A 165 0.39 -5.87 -3.94
CA ALA A 165 1.06 -4.58 -3.83
C ALA A 165 2.58 -4.75 -3.62
N SER A 166 2.99 -5.74 -2.80
CA SER A 166 4.41 -6.05 -2.60
C SER A 166 5.07 -6.50 -3.91
N ALA A 167 4.41 -7.38 -4.67
CA ALA A 167 4.88 -7.78 -6.01
C ALA A 167 5.08 -6.57 -6.92
N PHE A 168 4.11 -5.67 -6.94
CA PHE A 168 4.16 -4.44 -7.72
C PHE A 168 5.36 -3.58 -7.34
N HIS A 169 5.53 -3.27 -6.05
CA HIS A 169 6.61 -2.39 -5.58
C HIS A 169 8.01 -2.97 -5.81
N ILE A 170 8.18 -4.28 -5.61
CA ILE A 170 9.44 -4.97 -5.88
C ILE A 170 9.73 -4.92 -7.38
N GLY A 171 8.75 -5.27 -8.22
CA GLY A 171 8.89 -5.23 -9.67
C GLY A 171 9.19 -3.82 -10.19
N ALA A 172 8.47 -2.80 -9.72
CA ALA A 172 8.69 -1.41 -10.11
C ALA A 172 10.12 -0.95 -9.76
N ALA A 173 10.65 -1.34 -8.61
CA ALA A 173 12.04 -1.05 -8.24
C ALA A 173 13.04 -1.68 -9.23
N LEU A 174 12.83 -2.95 -9.59
CA LEU A 174 13.69 -3.63 -10.57
C LEU A 174 13.62 -2.98 -11.96
N ILE A 175 12.42 -2.66 -12.44
CA ILE A 175 12.22 -2.05 -13.76
C ILE A 175 12.87 -0.66 -13.80
N ILE A 176 12.63 0.19 -12.79
CA ILE A 176 13.18 1.56 -12.75
C ILE A 176 14.69 1.54 -12.62
N ALA A 177 15.25 0.65 -11.79
CA ALA A 177 16.70 0.53 -11.63
C ALA A 177 17.39 0.17 -12.96
N ARG A 178 16.76 -0.71 -13.76
CA ARG A 178 17.31 -1.13 -15.04
C ARG A 178 17.08 -0.13 -16.18
N THR A 179 15.90 0.47 -16.20
CA THR A 179 15.41 1.37 -17.24
C THR A 179 14.70 2.57 -16.59
N PRO A 180 15.44 3.61 -16.15
CA PRO A 180 14.88 4.72 -15.37
C PRO A 180 13.69 5.44 -16.03
N TRP A 181 13.71 5.56 -17.36
CA TRP A 181 12.63 6.18 -18.15
C TRP A 181 11.29 5.45 -18.05
N SER A 182 11.28 4.18 -17.63
CA SER A 182 10.05 3.42 -17.36
C SER A 182 9.18 4.04 -16.26
N ALA A 183 9.77 4.88 -15.38
CA ALA A 183 9.02 5.64 -14.38
C ALA A 183 7.90 6.48 -15.00
N ALA A 184 8.10 7.02 -16.22
CA ALA A 184 7.07 7.77 -16.93
C ALA A 184 5.81 6.92 -17.23
N LEU A 185 5.96 5.61 -17.43
CA LEU A 185 4.87 4.66 -17.62
C LEU A 185 4.34 4.12 -16.28
N LEU A 186 5.22 3.86 -15.31
CA LEU A 186 4.85 3.34 -14.01
C LEU A 186 4.06 4.35 -13.18
N ILE A 187 4.29 5.65 -13.33
CA ILE A 187 3.52 6.71 -12.66
C ILE A 187 2.01 6.59 -12.96
N PRO A 188 1.54 6.70 -14.22
CA PRO A 188 0.12 6.60 -14.52
C PRO A 188 -0.41 5.19 -14.24
N LEU A 189 0.41 4.15 -14.40
CA LEU A 189 0.00 2.78 -14.11
C LEU A 189 -0.24 2.55 -12.62
N HIS A 190 0.65 3.01 -11.75
CA HIS A 190 0.50 2.92 -10.30
C HIS A 190 -0.71 3.74 -9.81
N SER A 191 -0.83 5.01 -10.23
CA SER A 191 -1.99 5.83 -9.87
C SER A 191 -3.30 5.19 -10.33
N SER A 192 -3.35 4.65 -11.55
CA SER A 192 -4.53 3.96 -12.07
C SER A 192 -4.81 2.67 -11.31
N PHE A 193 -3.79 1.88 -10.98
CA PHE A 193 -3.91 0.68 -10.17
C PHE A 193 -4.60 0.98 -8.84
N ASN A 194 -4.12 1.99 -8.10
CA ASN A 194 -4.70 2.37 -6.81
C ASN A 194 -6.16 2.84 -6.95
N LEU A 195 -6.46 3.71 -7.92
CA LEU A 195 -7.80 4.24 -8.12
C LEU A 195 -8.79 3.15 -8.59
N VAL A 196 -8.36 2.28 -9.51
CA VAL A 196 -9.17 1.16 -10.00
C VAL A 196 -9.38 0.12 -8.91
N ALA A 197 -8.36 -0.21 -8.10
CA ALA A 197 -8.51 -1.13 -6.98
C ALA A 197 -9.54 -0.62 -5.96
N VAL A 198 -9.47 0.66 -5.57
CA VAL A 198 -10.46 1.29 -4.69
C VAL A 198 -11.86 1.29 -5.30
N ARG A 199 -11.97 1.58 -6.61
CA ARG A 199 -13.27 1.58 -7.30
C ARG A 199 -13.85 0.16 -7.36
N LEU A 200 -13.07 -0.83 -7.75
CA LEU A 200 -13.49 -2.23 -7.85
C LEU A 200 -13.85 -2.80 -6.48
N ALA A 201 -13.12 -2.46 -5.41
CA ALA A 201 -13.45 -2.86 -4.05
C ALA A 201 -14.84 -2.39 -3.58
N ARG A 202 -15.37 -1.32 -4.19
CA ARG A 202 -16.72 -0.81 -3.91
C ARG A 202 -17.82 -1.43 -4.77
N THR A 203 -17.49 -1.93 -5.96
CA THR A 203 -18.51 -2.30 -6.97
C THR A 203 -18.47 -3.76 -7.40
N ALA A 204 -17.38 -4.48 -7.13
CA ALA A 204 -17.14 -5.82 -7.65
C ALA A 204 -16.97 -6.86 -6.52
N ALA A 205 -17.12 -8.13 -6.89
CA ALA A 205 -16.85 -9.24 -5.99
C ALA A 205 -15.34 -9.33 -5.67
N LEU A 206 -15.01 -9.65 -4.41
CA LEU A 206 -13.62 -9.73 -3.92
C LEU A 206 -12.67 -10.56 -4.81
N PRO A 207 -13.07 -11.72 -5.38
CA PRO A 207 -12.19 -12.49 -6.27
C PRO A 207 -11.76 -11.70 -7.52
N LEU A 208 -12.64 -10.87 -8.08
CA LEU A 208 -12.32 -10.06 -9.26
C LEU A 208 -11.32 -8.95 -8.92
N VAL A 209 -11.49 -8.31 -7.77
CA VAL A 209 -10.54 -7.30 -7.27
C VAL A 209 -9.17 -7.95 -7.03
N SER A 210 -9.15 -9.16 -6.47
CA SER A 210 -7.93 -9.93 -6.27
C SER A 210 -7.25 -10.31 -7.57
N LEU A 211 -8.01 -10.77 -8.57
CA LEU A 211 -7.45 -11.15 -9.86
C LEU A 211 -6.84 -9.95 -10.57
N PHE A 212 -7.51 -8.79 -10.53
CA PHE A 212 -6.97 -7.53 -11.06
C PHE A 212 -5.65 -7.16 -10.38
N ALA A 213 -5.62 -7.13 -9.04
CA ALA A 213 -4.42 -6.78 -8.30
C ALA A 213 -3.29 -7.78 -8.52
N ALA A 214 -3.59 -9.08 -8.51
CA ALA A 214 -2.62 -10.14 -8.80
C ALA A 214 -2.04 -10.00 -10.19
N ALA A 215 -2.87 -9.75 -11.21
CA ALA A 215 -2.40 -9.57 -12.59
C ALA A 215 -1.43 -8.39 -12.69
N VAL A 216 -1.79 -7.22 -12.15
CA VAL A 216 -0.92 -6.03 -12.20
C VAL A 216 0.37 -6.28 -11.41
N GLY A 217 0.27 -6.75 -10.17
CA GLY A 217 1.43 -6.98 -9.30
C GLY A 217 2.39 -8.04 -9.84
N LEU A 218 1.88 -9.18 -10.29
CA LEU A 218 2.70 -10.26 -10.85
C LEU A 218 3.32 -9.88 -12.19
N LEU A 219 2.58 -9.22 -13.08
CA LEU A 219 3.15 -8.75 -14.35
C LEU A 219 4.28 -7.75 -14.11
N THR A 220 4.10 -6.79 -13.19
CA THR A 220 5.16 -5.84 -12.84
C THR A 220 6.37 -6.54 -12.23
N LEU A 221 6.17 -7.52 -11.33
CA LEU A 221 7.27 -8.31 -10.77
C LEU A 221 7.99 -9.14 -11.83
N MET A 222 7.25 -9.88 -12.66
CA MET A 222 7.83 -10.70 -13.74
C MET A 222 8.61 -9.85 -14.72
N MET A 223 8.04 -8.71 -15.17
CA MET A 223 8.76 -7.78 -16.04
C MET A 223 10.01 -7.22 -15.36
N GLY A 224 9.93 -6.91 -14.07
CA GLY A 224 11.08 -6.51 -13.27
C GLY A 224 12.17 -7.57 -13.22
N LEU A 225 11.83 -8.84 -13.09
CA LEU A 225 12.81 -9.93 -13.10
C LEU A 225 13.38 -10.18 -14.50
N LEU A 226 12.57 -10.06 -15.55
CA LEU A 226 12.98 -10.36 -16.94
C LEU A 226 13.94 -9.34 -17.57
N VAL A 227 13.99 -8.11 -17.06
CA VAL A 227 14.87 -7.06 -17.60
C VAL A 227 16.30 -7.11 -17.05
N TRP A 228 16.57 -8.00 -16.09
CA TRP A 228 17.87 -8.23 -15.46
C TRP A 228 18.46 -9.57 -15.90
#